data_AF-A0A6V7L4A3-F1
#
_entry.id   AF-A0A6V7L4A3-F1
#
_cell.length_a   1.000
_cell.length_b   1.000
_cell.length_c   1.000
_cell.angle_alpha   90.00
_cell.angle_beta   90.00
_cell.angle_gamma   90.00
#
_symmetry.space_group_name_H-M   'P 1'
#
loop_
_entity.id
_entity.type
_entity.pdbx_description
1 polymer ?
#
loop_
_entity_poly.entity_id
_entity_poly.type
_entity_poly.pdbx_seq_one_letter_code
_entity_poly.pdbx_strand_id
1 'polypeptide(L)'
;MSEDNSQYILPNSQPIVTLDCDTAFNALTNNEKLYSHYLSKAAWTGSLIVFVQTSPESPLIFGLLHKVFLEESIENLKASALADGVSEDDFT
;
A
#
# COMPACT_ATOMS: atom_id res chain seq x y z
N MET A 1 0.85 33.63 -7.18
CA MET A 1 -0.34 32.81 -7.49
C MET A 1 0.00 31.43 -6.97
N SER A 2 -0.61 30.98 -5.87
CA SER A 2 -0.41 29.62 -5.40
C SER A 2 -1.01 28.68 -6.44
N GLU A 3 -0.19 27.79 -7.01
CA GLU A 3 -0.67 26.78 -7.95
C GLU A 3 -1.63 25.82 -7.23
N ASP A 4 -2.77 25.53 -7.87
CA ASP A 4 -3.73 24.55 -7.37
C ASP A 4 -3.22 23.14 -7.69
N ASN A 5 -2.72 22.46 -6.65
CA ASN A 5 -2.15 21.11 -6.75
C ASN A 5 -3.16 20.00 -6.44
N SER A 6 -4.45 20.32 -6.27
CA SER A 6 -5.47 19.34 -5.87
C SER A 6 -5.59 18.15 -6.81
N GLN A 7 -5.22 18.31 -8.10
CA GLN A 7 -5.24 17.23 -9.09
C GLN A 7 -4.07 16.24 -8.96
N TYR A 8 -3.02 16.59 -8.20
CA TYR A 8 -1.79 15.80 -8.05
C TYR A 8 -1.63 15.20 -6.65
N ILE A 9 -2.59 15.43 -5.74
CA ILE A 9 -2.55 14.99 -4.34
C ILE A 9 -3.82 14.19 -4.06
N LEU A 10 -3.72 13.15 -3.24
CA LEU A 10 -4.87 12.40 -2.75
C LEU A 10 -5.44 13.07 -1.49
N PRO A 11 -6.76 13.28 -1.37
CA PRO A 11 -7.34 13.85 -0.16
C PRO A 11 -7.32 12.83 0.98
N ASN A 12 -7.16 13.30 2.22
CA ASN A 12 -7.18 12.46 3.44
C ASN A 12 -8.52 11.71 3.63
N SER A 13 -9.59 12.17 2.98
CA SER A 13 -10.92 11.53 2.98
C SER A 13 -11.12 10.49 1.87
N GLN A 14 -10.05 9.96 1.26
CA GLN A 14 -10.15 8.97 0.19
C GLN A 14 -10.90 7.71 0.67
N PRO A 15 -11.95 7.24 -0.03
CA PRO A 15 -12.68 6.05 0.39
C PRO A 15 -11.82 4.80 0.18
N ILE A 16 -11.77 3.97 1.21
CA ILE A 16 -11.11 2.66 1.19
C ILE A 16 -12.20 1.59 1.23
N VAL A 17 -12.15 0.65 0.28
CA VAL A 17 -13.11 -0.46 0.18
C VAL A 17 -12.35 -1.78 0.12
N THR A 18 -12.77 -2.74 0.95
CA THR A 18 -12.21 -4.10 0.97
C THR A 18 -12.89 -4.96 -0.09
N LEU A 19 -12.10 -5.66 -0.89
CA LEU A 19 -12.63 -6.65 -1.83
C LEU A 19 -13.13 -7.88 -1.06
N ASP A 20 -14.43 -8.17 -1.13
CA ASP A 20 -14.99 -9.41 -0.58
C ASP A 20 -14.71 -10.59 -1.52
N CYS A 21 -13.97 -11.57 -1.03
CA CYS A 21 -13.72 -12.82 -1.72
C CYS A 21 -13.88 -14.05 -0.82
N ASP A 22 -14.38 -13.89 0.41
CA ASP A 22 -14.41 -14.96 1.41
C ASP A 22 -15.32 -16.10 0.98
N THR A 23 -16.52 -15.78 0.51
CA THR A 23 -17.49 -16.79 0.03
C THR A 23 -16.93 -17.57 -1.15
N ALA A 24 -16.31 -16.88 -2.11
CA ALA A 24 -15.73 -17.50 -3.30
C ALA A 24 -14.52 -18.37 -2.95
N PHE A 25 -13.61 -17.88 -2.11
CA PHE A 25 -12.42 -18.63 -1.70
C PHE A 25 -12.78 -19.86 -0.86
N ASN A 26 -13.78 -19.76 0.00
CA ASN A 26 -14.24 -20.89 0.82
C ASN A 26 -14.88 -22.01 0.00
N ALA A 27 -15.49 -21.69 -1.15
CA ALA A 27 -16.07 -22.67 -2.06
C ALA A 27 -15.03 -23.50 -2.83
N LEU A 28 -13.76 -23.06 -2.86
CA LEU A 28 -12.68 -23.78 -3.54
C LEU A 28 -12.32 -25.08 -2.83
N THR A 29 -11.99 -26.11 -3.61
CA THR A 29 -11.33 -27.32 -3.10
C THR A 29 -9.92 -27.00 -2.61
N ASN A 30 -9.32 -27.91 -1.82
CA ASN A 30 -7.95 -27.72 -1.33
C ASN A 30 -6.92 -27.58 -2.47
N ASN A 31 -7.10 -28.31 -3.57
CA ASN A 31 -6.20 -28.22 -4.72
C ASN A 31 -6.33 -26.86 -5.42
N GLU A 32 -7.54 -26.34 -5.59
CA GLU A 32 -7.78 -25.02 -6.18
C GLU A 32 -7.25 -23.90 -5.28
N LYS A 33 -7.38 -24.03 -3.95
CA LYS A 33 -6.77 -23.09 -2.99
C LYS A 33 -5.25 -23.05 -3.12
N LEU A 34 -4.60 -24.21 -3.23
CA LEU A 34 -3.15 -24.29 -3.45
C LEU A 34 -2.75 -23.68 -4.80
N TYR A 35 -3.50 -23.98 -5.86
CA TYR A 35 -3.28 -23.39 -7.18
C TYR A 35 -3.37 -21.85 -7.12
N SER A 36 -4.47 -21.32 -6.56
CA SER A 36 -4.67 -19.87 -6.41
C SER A 36 -3.58 -19.24 -5.55
N HIS A 37 -3.14 -19.89 -4.47
CA HIS A 37 -2.05 -19.39 -3.62
C HIS A 37 -0.74 -19.20 -4.39
N TYR A 38 -0.31 -20.23 -5.14
CA TYR A 38 0.93 -20.13 -5.91
C TYR A 38 0.81 -19.17 -7.10
N LEU A 39 -0.36 -19.09 -7.73
CA LEU A 39 -0.64 -18.11 -8.78
C LEU A 39 -0.58 -16.68 -8.23
N SER A 40 -1.21 -16.41 -7.08
CA SER A 40 -1.16 -15.12 -6.41
C SER A 40 0.26 -14.73 -6.01
N LYS A 41 1.07 -15.68 -5.50
CA LYS A 41 2.49 -15.41 -5.22
C LYS A 41 3.27 -14.99 -6.46
N ALA A 42 3.05 -15.68 -7.59
CA ALA A 42 3.68 -15.32 -8.85
C ALA A 42 3.26 -13.92 -9.32
N ALA A 43 1.95 -13.61 -9.22
CA ALA A 43 1.41 -12.31 -9.59
C ALA A 43 1.96 -11.16 -8.73
N TRP A 44 1.96 -11.31 -7.40
CA TRP A 44 2.51 -10.29 -6.48
C TRP A 44 4.02 -10.11 -6.60
N THR A 45 4.76 -11.17 -6.90
CA THR A 45 6.20 -11.02 -7.20
C THR A 45 6.37 -10.27 -8.52
N GLY A 46 5.58 -10.60 -9.54
CA GLY A 46 5.60 -9.94 -10.83
C GLY A 46 5.17 -8.47 -10.79
N SER A 47 4.30 -8.08 -9.86
CA SER A 47 3.82 -6.69 -9.74
C SER A 47 4.94 -5.71 -9.37
N LEU A 48 6.03 -6.19 -8.75
CA LEU A 48 7.20 -5.35 -8.45
C LEU A 48 7.84 -4.74 -9.70
N ILE A 49 7.67 -5.39 -10.87
CA ILE A 49 8.13 -4.87 -12.16
C ILE A 49 7.43 -3.55 -12.50
N VAL A 50 6.16 -3.40 -12.11
CA VAL A 50 5.35 -2.21 -12.42
C VAL A 50 5.99 -0.95 -11.86
N PHE A 51 6.60 -1.00 -10.67
CA PHE A 51 7.30 0.17 -10.12
C PHE A 51 8.39 0.68 -11.06
N VAL A 52 9.15 -0.20 -11.69
CA VAL A 52 10.18 0.17 -12.68
C VAL A 52 9.56 0.71 -13.98
N GLN A 53 8.34 0.28 -14.31
CA GLN A 53 7.59 0.73 -15.48
C GLN A 53 6.86 2.06 -15.25
N THR A 54 6.61 2.45 -13.99
CA THR A 54 5.90 3.69 -13.64
C THR A 54 6.81 4.92 -13.71
N SER A 55 7.92 4.92 -12.96
CA SER A 55 8.88 6.02 -12.96
C SER A 55 10.23 5.61 -12.36
N PRO A 56 11.33 6.36 -12.62
CA PRO A 56 12.65 6.06 -12.06
C PRO A 56 12.68 5.99 -10.52
N GLU A 57 11.89 6.83 -9.84
CA GLU A 57 11.84 6.94 -8.39
C GLU A 57 10.87 5.96 -7.72
N SER A 58 9.85 5.47 -8.44
CA SER A 58 8.84 4.52 -7.93
C SER A 58 9.41 3.31 -7.17
N PRO A 59 10.41 2.55 -7.68
CA PRO A 59 10.96 1.42 -6.93
C PRO A 59 11.66 1.82 -5.63
N LEU A 60 12.25 3.02 -5.57
CA LEU A 60 12.91 3.54 -4.37
C LEU A 60 11.89 4.02 -3.34
N ILE A 61 10.83 4.72 -3.77
CA ILE A 61 9.72 5.13 -2.89
C ILE A 61 9.07 3.90 -2.25
N PHE A 62 8.74 2.87 -3.06
CA PHE A 62 8.22 1.61 -2.52
C PHE A 62 9.20 0.97 -1.53
N GLY A 63 10.49 0.89 -1.88
CA GLY A 63 11.51 0.30 -1.01
C GLY A 63 11.67 1.04 0.33
N LEU A 64 11.54 2.36 0.34
CA LEU A 64 11.57 3.17 1.56
C LEU A 64 10.34 2.88 2.43
N LEU A 65 9.13 3.03 1.87
CA LEU A 65 7.88 2.82 2.61
C LEU A 65 7.80 1.39 3.15
N HIS A 66 8.15 0.41 2.34
CA HIS A 66 8.15 -1.00 2.74
C HIS A 66 9.11 -1.26 3.91
N LYS A 67 10.30 -0.65 3.94
CA LYS A 67 11.22 -0.79 5.09
C LYS A 67 10.67 -0.13 6.35
N VAL A 68 10.15 1.09 6.23
CA VAL A 68 9.57 1.83 7.38
C VAL A 68 8.46 1.00 8.04
N PHE A 69 7.50 0.52 7.26
CA PHE A 69 6.35 -0.24 7.80
C PHE A 69 6.68 -1.70 8.15
N LEU A 70 7.84 -2.23 7.76
CA LEU A 70 8.34 -3.51 8.28
C LEU A 70 8.98 -3.36 9.66
N GLU A 71 9.61 -2.22 9.93
CA GLU A 71 10.35 -1.98 11.18
C GLU A 71 9.47 -1.36 12.27
N GLU A 72 8.51 -0.50 11.89
CA GLU A 72 7.68 0.26 12.81
C GLU A 72 6.18 0.11 12.48
N SER A 73 5.35 -0.04 13.51
CA SER A 73 3.89 -0.03 13.33
C SER A 73 3.40 1.39 13.03
N ILE A 74 2.23 1.50 12.40
CA ILE A 74 1.64 2.80 12.03
C ILE A 74 1.42 3.67 13.28
N GLU A 75 1.04 3.07 14.41
CA GLU A 75 0.81 3.77 15.67
C GLU A 75 2.09 4.38 16.24
N ASN A 76 3.19 3.63 16.21
CA ASN A 76 4.49 4.09 16.69
C ASN A 76 5.04 5.18 15.77
N LEU A 77 4.94 4.98 14.45
CA LEU A 77 5.36 5.97 13.47
C LEU A 77 4.58 7.28 13.64
N LYS A 78 3.27 7.19 13.89
CA LYS A 78 2.42 8.36 14.20
C LYS A 78 2.91 9.07 15.46
N ALA A 79 3.15 8.33 16.54
CA ALA A 79 3.62 8.91 17.80
C ALA A 79 4.97 9.64 17.62
N SER A 80 5.92 9.03 16.91
CA SER A 80 7.22 9.62 16.59
C SER A 80 7.07 10.87 15.73
N ALA A 81 6.26 10.83 14.66
CA ALA A 81 6.02 11.98 13.79
C ALA A 81 5.38 13.17 14.53
N LEU A 82 4.37 12.90 15.37
CA LEU A 82 3.73 13.94 16.18
C LEU A 82 4.70 14.54 17.21
N ALA A 83 5.58 13.73 17.79
CA ALA A 83 6.62 14.21 18.72
C ALA A 83 7.65 15.12 18.03
N ASP A 84 7.94 14.87 16.76
CA ASP A 84 8.80 15.70 15.91
C ASP A 84 8.08 16.90 15.28
N GLY A 85 6.80 17.13 15.63
CA GLY A 85 6.04 18.32 15.26
C GLY A 85 5.25 18.22 13.96
N VAL A 86 5.14 17.02 13.37
CA VAL A 86 4.20 16.76 12.27
C VAL A 86 2.77 16.91 12.79
N SER A 87 1.89 17.58 12.05
CA SER A 87 0.49 17.71 12.46
C SER A 87 -0.28 16.41 12.24
N GLU A 88 -1.41 16.24 12.93
CA GLU A 88 -2.25 15.06 12.71
C GLU A 88 -2.83 14.99 11.29
N ASP A 89 -3.09 16.15 10.68
CA ASP A 89 -3.57 16.25 9.30
C ASP A 89 -2.49 15.89 8.27
N ASP A 90 -1.23 16.24 8.53
CA ASP A 90 -0.11 15.90 7.64
C ASP A 90 0.28 14.40 7.70
N PHE A 91 -0.05 13.72 8.81
CA PHE A 91 0.22 12.29 8.96
C PHE A 91 -0.87 11.39 8.36
N THR A 92 -2.12 11.87 8.34
CA THR A 92 -3.32 11.09 7.97
C THR A 92 -3.41 10.87 6.47
#